data_AF-A0A8D8CBB6-F1
#
_entry.id   AF-A0A8D8CBB6-F1
#
_cell.length_a   1.000
_cell.length_b   1.000
_cell.length_c   1.000
_cell.angle_alpha   90.00
_cell.angle_beta   90.00
_cell.angle_gamma   90.00
#
_symmetry.space_group_name_H-M   'P 1'
#
loop_
_entity.id
_entity.type
_entity.pdbx_description
1 polymer ?
#
loop_
_entity_poly.entity_id
_entity_poly.type
_entity_poly.pdbx_seq_one_letter_code
_entity_poly.pdbx_strand_id
1 'polypeptide(L)'
;IAKHTSALCNACRNASSTTTNPVAKRHFVQAAKEVANSTADLVREIKALDKDYSPVSRARCAGATEPLLEAVSSLCQFANSSEFISIPARISSEGRKAQEPILQAGRGILDGAIDMVKTAKVLAMTPTDPPVWQQLAIHSRNVSESIKKLA
;
A
#
# COMPACT_ATOMS: atom_id res chain seq x y z
N ILE A 1 8.14 -5.16 10.04
CA ILE A 1 7.10 -5.60 11.00
C ILE A 1 6.72 -4.45 11.95
N ALA A 2 7.59 -4.05 12.88
CA ALA A 2 7.29 -3.02 13.90
C ALA A 2 6.66 -1.72 13.36
N LYS A 3 7.18 -1.17 12.25
CA LYS A 3 6.60 0.02 11.58
C LYS A 3 5.12 -0.17 11.22
N HIS A 4 4.79 -1.30 10.61
CA HIS A 4 3.44 -1.56 10.10
C HIS A 4 2.47 -1.96 11.21
N THR A 5 2.93 -2.71 12.22
CA THR A 5 2.07 -3.08 13.35
C THR A 5 1.76 -1.86 14.24
N SER A 6 2.73 -0.95 14.46
CA SER A 6 2.44 0.36 15.06
C SER A 6 1.44 1.19 14.25
N ALA A 7 1.56 1.19 12.91
CA ALA A 7 0.60 1.88 12.05
C ALA A 7 -0.81 1.27 12.15
N LEU A 8 -0.93 -0.07 12.21
CA LEU A 8 -2.20 -0.77 12.41
C LEU A 8 -2.82 -0.43 13.76
N CYS A 9 -2.05 -0.39 14.85
CA CYS A 9 -2.55 0.01 16.17
C CYS A 9 -3.09 1.45 16.17
N ASN A 10 -2.39 2.37 15.50
CA ASN A 10 -2.85 3.74 15.33
C ASN A 10 -4.13 3.83 14.47
N ALA A 11 -4.22 3.05 13.39
CA ALA A 11 -5.42 2.97 12.56
C ALA A 11 -6.62 2.45 13.37
N CYS A 12 -6.43 1.41 14.18
CA CYS A 12 -7.46 0.89 15.09
C CYS A 12 -7.89 1.92 16.13
N ARG A 13 -6.94 2.68 16.70
CA ARG A 13 -7.25 3.79 17.62
C ARG A 13 -8.13 4.83 16.94
N ASN A 14 -7.77 5.25 15.72
CA ASN A 14 -8.56 6.21 14.96
C ASN A 14 -9.97 5.66 14.66
N ALA A 15 -10.07 4.42 14.15
CA ALA A 15 -11.35 3.76 13.88
C ALA A 15 -12.23 3.65 15.14
N SER A 16 -11.63 3.34 16.29
CA SER A 16 -12.34 3.26 17.58
C SER A 16 -12.87 4.62 18.06
N SER A 17 -12.22 5.72 17.66
CA SER A 17 -12.65 7.09 18.00
C SER A 17 -13.72 7.64 17.07
N THR A 18 -13.79 7.14 15.83
CA THR A 18 -14.74 7.63 14.81
C THR A 18 -16.03 6.79 14.76
N THR A 19 -15.98 5.52 15.15
CA THR A 19 -17.17 4.67 15.20
C THR A 19 -18.13 5.06 16.32
N THR A 20 -19.42 5.09 16.02
CA THR A 20 -20.50 5.27 17.01
C THR A 20 -20.96 3.94 17.62
N ASN A 21 -20.57 2.80 17.05
CA ASN A 21 -20.91 1.47 17.54
C ASN A 21 -20.01 1.10 18.74
N PRO A 22 -20.55 0.98 19.97
CA PRO A 22 -19.75 0.71 21.16
C PRO A 22 -19.10 -0.68 21.16
N VAL A 23 -19.69 -1.66 20.46
CA VAL A 23 -19.11 -3.01 20.30
C VAL A 23 -17.92 -2.93 19.36
N ALA A 24 -18.07 -2.28 18.21
CA ALA A 24 -16.99 -2.09 17.24
C ALA A 24 -15.82 -1.31 17.85
N LYS A 25 -16.11 -0.27 18.63
CA LYS A 25 -15.09 0.49 19.39
C LYS A 25 -14.25 -0.41 20.28
N ARG A 26 -14.89 -1.26 21.09
CA ARG A 26 -14.18 -2.21 21.97
C ARG A 26 -13.36 -3.21 21.15
N HIS A 27 -13.92 -3.70 20.05
CA HIS A 27 -13.26 -4.67 19.19
C HIS A 27 -12.00 -4.11 18.52
N PHE A 28 -12.03 -2.89 17.95
CA PHE A 28 -10.82 -2.25 17.42
C PHE A 28 -9.72 -2.06 18.46
N VAL A 29 -10.08 -1.66 19.70
CA VAL A 29 -9.12 -1.53 20.79
C VAL A 29 -8.51 -2.89 21.15
N GLN A 30 -9.32 -3.94 21.17
CA GLN A 30 -8.86 -5.29 21.49
C GLN A 30 -7.96 -5.86 20.39
N ALA A 31 -8.34 -5.73 19.12
CA ALA A 31 -7.53 -6.16 17.99
C ALA A 31 -6.17 -5.44 17.95
N ALA A 32 -6.13 -4.14 18.26
CA ALA A 32 -4.87 -3.40 18.39
C ALA A 32 -3.95 -3.95 19.50
N LYS A 33 -4.53 -4.36 20.64
CA LYS A 33 -3.78 -4.98 21.74
C LYS A 33 -3.21 -6.34 21.31
N GLU A 34 -4.00 -7.16 20.63
CA GLU A 34 -3.57 -8.46 20.14
C GLU A 34 -2.42 -8.33 19.14
N VAL A 35 -2.54 -7.42 18.15
CA VAL A 35 -1.45 -7.12 17.22
C VAL A 35 -0.19 -6.63 17.95
N ALA A 36 -0.32 -5.75 18.94
CA ALA A 36 0.81 -5.24 19.72
C ALA A 36 1.48 -6.33 20.55
N ASN A 37 0.71 -7.19 21.22
CA ASN A 37 1.21 -8.28 22.05
C ASN A 37 1.94 -9.33 21.19
N SER A 38 1.31 -9.82 20.12
CA SER A 38 1.93 -10.78 19.20
C SER A 38 3.17 -10.20 18.52
N THR A 39 3.19 -8.89 18.24
CA THR A 39 4.40 -8.21 17.75
C THR A 39 5.52 -8.23 18.80
N ALA A 40 5.21 -7.94 20.06
CA ALA A 40 6.20 -7.91 21.13
C ALA A 40 6.82 -9.30 21.37
N ASP A 41 6.00 -10.34 21.31
CA ASP A 41 6.46 -11.73 21.43
C ASP A 41 7.34 -12.13 20.24
N LEU A 42 6.95 -11.80 19.01
CA LEU A 42 7.79 -12.03 17.83
C LEU A 42 9.13 -11.26 17.92
N VAL A 43 9.13 -10.02 18.40
CA VAL A 43 10.36 -9.24 18.61
C VAL A 43 11.27 -9.89 19.65
N ARG A 44 10.71 -10.53 20.68
CA ARG A 44 11.48 -11.30 21.67
C ARG A 44 12.19 -12.48 21.01
N GLU A 45 11.49 -13.24 20.17
CA GLU A 45 12.08 -14.38 19.45
C GLU A 45 13.09 -13.94 18.38
N ILE A 46 12.87 -12.82 17.70
CA ILE A 46 13.86 -12.23 16.77
C ILE A 46 15.15 -11.87 17.52
N LYS A 47 15.04 -11.26 18.71
CA LYS A 47 16.22 -10.94 19.53
C LYS A 47 16.94 -12.19 20.05
N ALA A 48 16.20 -13.27 20.32
CA ALA A 48 16.79 -14.54 20.71
C ALA A 48 17.53 -15.19 19.53
N LEU A 49 16.93 -15.16 18.33
CA LEU A 49 17.52 -15.66 17.10
C LEU A 49 18.79 -14.88 16.69
N ASP A 50 18.82 -13.57 16.89
CA ASP A 50 20.00 -12.73 16.64
C ASP A 50 21.20 -13.11 17.53
N LYS A 51 20.91 -13.57 18.76
CA LYS A 51 21.94 -14.06 19.70
C LYS A 51 22.36 -15.51 19.45
N ASP A 52 21.42 -16.36 19.04
CA ASP A 52 21.63 -17.78 18.77
C ASP A 52 20.96 -18.19 17.45
N TYR A 53 21.75 -18.24 16.38
CA TYR A 53 21.28 -18.60 15.05
C TYR A 53 21.25 -20.12 14.85
N SER A 54 20.46 -20.82 15.66
CA SER A 54 20.29 -22.27 15.60
C SER A 54 18.98 -22.68 14.89
N PRO A 55 18.87 -23.93 14.37
CA PRO A 55 17.61 -24.43 13.80
C PRO A 55 16.42 -24.33 14.76
N VAL A 56 16.66 -24.52 16.07
CA VAL A 56 15.64 -24.41 17.12
C VAL A 56 15.17 -22.97 17.29
N SER A 57 16.10 -22.02 17.39
CA SER A 57 15.76 -20.59 17.48
C SER A 57 15.07 -20.08 16.22
N ARG A 58 15.44 -20.60 15.03
CA ARG A 58 14.72 -20.34 13.78
C ARG A 58 13.28 -20.87 13.82
N ALA A 59 13.07 -22.09 14.29
CA ALA A 59 11.74 -22.69 14.41
C ALA A 59 10.85 -21.94 15.39
N ARG A 60 11.38 -21.50 16.55
CA ARG A 60 10.66 -20.67 17.51
C ARG A 60 10.27 -19.31 16.93
N CYS A 61 11.21 -18.63 16.29
CA CYS A 61 10.93 -17.36 15.63
C CYS A 61 9.89 -17.50 14.51
N ALA A 62 9.94 -18.58 13.74
CA ALA A 62 8.91 -18.89 12.74
C ALA A 62 7.54 -19.13 13.40
N GLY A 63 7.48 -19.94 14.46
CA GLY A 63 6.24 -20.19 15.21
C GLY A 63 5.62 -18.93 15.81
N ALA A 64 6.44 -17.99 16.28
CA ALA A 64 5.96 -16.70 16.80
C ALA A 64 5.35 -15.77 15.73
N THR A 65 5.48 -16.10 14.44
CA THR A 65 4.80 -15.34 13.38
C THR A 65 3.32 -15.69 13.28
N GLU A 66 2.91 -16.91 13.62
CA GLU A 66 1.53 -17.39 13.46
C GLU A 66 0.52 -16.54 14.24
N PRO A 67 0.71 -16.28 15.56
CA PRO A 67 -0.24 -15.47 16.32
C PRO A 67 -0.34 -14.02 15.83
N LEU A 68 0.73 -13.49 15.22
CA LEU A 68 0.71 -12.17 14.62
C LEU A 68 -0.07 -12.17 13.30
N LEU A 69 0.11 -13.20 12.47
CA LEU A 69 -0.64 -13.36 11.22
C LEU A 69 -2.13 -13.54 11.50
N GLU A 70 -2.49 -14.36 12.48
CA GLU A 70 -3.88 -14.57 12.91
C GLU A 70 -4.51 -13.27 13.43
N ALA A 71 -3.83 -12.53 14.32
CA ALA A 71 -4.32 -11.25 14.85
C ALA A 71 -4.54 -10.22 13.74
N VAL A 72 -3.62 -10.11 12.78
CA VAL A 72 -3.75 -9.20 11.63
C VAL A 72 -4.87 -9.65 10.70
N SER A 73 -5.00 -10.96 10.44
CA SER A 73 -6.06 -11.51 9.60
C SER A 73 -7.46 -11.24 10.19
N SER A 74 -7.62 -11.51 11.49
CA SER A 74 -8.88 -11.26 12.21
C SER A 74 -9.25 -9.77 12.22
N LEU A 75 -8.27 -8.89 12.45
CA LEU A 75 -8.47 -7.44 12.33
C LEU A 75 -8.92 -7.04 10.91
N CYS A 76 -8.25 -7.55 9.88
CA CYS A 76 -8.61 -7.27 8.48
C CYS A 76 -10.02 -7.77 8.15
N GLN A 77 -10.40 -8.97 8.60
CA GLN A 77 -11.74 -9.51 8.40
C GLN A 77 -12.78 -8.60 9.04
N PHE A 78 -12.56 -8.19 10.29
CA PHE A 78 -13.45 -7.29 10.99
C PHE A 78 -13.55 -5.92 10.31
N ALA A 79 -12.41 -5.31 9.97
CA ALA A 79 -12.35 -3.99 9.34
C ALA A 79 -12.99 -3.94 7.94
N ASN A 80 -13.05 -5.07 7.23
CA ASN A 80 -13.71 -5.20 5.94
C ASN A 80 -15.22 -5.46 6.03
N SER A 81 -15.81 -5.43 7.24
CA SER A 81 -17.25 -5.53 7.41
C SER A 81 -17.97 -4.37 6.70
N SER A 82 -19.13 -4.66 6.11
CA SER A 82 -19.87 -3.68 5.29
C SER A 82 -20.28 -2.43 6.05
N GLU A 83 -20.41 -2.49 7.38
CA GLU A 83 -20.69 -1.33 8.23
C GLU A 83 -19.56 -0.28 8.27
N PHE A 84 -18.34 -0.65 7.85
CA PHE A 84 -17.17 0.25 7.82
C PHE A 84 -16.76 0.68 6.40
N ILE A 85 -17.46 0.21 5.37
CA ILE A 85 -17.12 0.57 3.99
C ILE A 85 -17.33 2.07 3.77
N SER A 86 -16.44 2.69 3.02
CA SER A 86 -16.59 4.10 2.66
C SER A 86 -17.81 4.29 1.75
N ILE A 87 -18.49 5.42 1.91
CA ILE A 87 -19.59 5.82 1.03
C ILE A 87 -18.99 6.65 -0.11
N PRO A 88 -19.11 6.20 -1.38
CA PRO A 88 -18.58 6.97 -2.51
C PRO A 88 -19.25 8.34 -2.62
N ALA A 89 -18.47 9.35 -2.98
CA ALA A 89 -19.00 10.69 -3.26
C ALA A 89 -19.96 10.66 -4.46
N ARG A 90 -21.05 11.43 -4.39
CA ARG A 90 -21.97 11.62 -5.52
C ARG A 90 -21.51 12.83 -6.33
N ILE A 91 -20.99 12.57 -7.53
CA ILE A 91 -20.49 13.60 -8.46
C ILE A 91 -21.51 13.82 -9.56
N SER A 92 -21.92 15.07 -9.81
CA SER A 92 -22.85 15.43 -10.88
C SER A 92 -22.26 15.19 -12.28
N SER A 93 -23.09 15.22 -13.32
CA SER A 93 -22.64 15.15 -14.71
C SER A 93 -21.66 16.27 -15.05
N GLU A 94 -21.91 17.47 -14.56
CA GLU A 94 -21.07 18.65 -14.78
C GLU A 94 -19.74 18.50 -14.04
N GLY A 95 -19.77 18.00 -12.80
CA GLY A 95 -18.55 17.72 -12.02
C GLY A 95 -17.67 16.66 -12.68
N ARG A 96 -18.26 15.59 -13.23
CA ARG A 96 -17.51 14.59 -14.00
C ARG A 96 -16.88 15.19 -15.25
N LYS A 97 -17.64 15.99 -16.02
CA LYS A 97 -17.11 16.69 -17.20
C LYS A 97 -15.97 17.64 -16.82
N ALA A 98 -16.07 18.33 -15.69
CA ALA A 98 -15.02 19.22 -15.20
C ALA A 98 -13.74 18.46 -14.78
N GLN A 99 -13.84 17.20 -14.35
CA GLN A 99 -12.69 16.36 -14.02
C GLN A 99 -12.00 15.76 -15.24
N GLU A 100 -12.70 15.64 -16.38
CA GLU A 100 -12.19 14.93 -17.56
C GLU A 100 -10.82 15.44 -18.05
N PRO A 101 -10.55 16.76 -18.16
CA PRO A 101 -9.24 17.23 -18.62
C PRO A 101 -8.09 16.81 -17.68
N ILE A 102 -8.34 16.84 -16.37
CA ILE A 102 -7.37 16.44 -15.32
C ILE A 102 -7.10 14.93 -15.43
N LEU A 103 -8.16 14.12 -15.54
CA LEU A 103 -8.05 12.67 -15.66
C LEU A 103 -7.36 12.27 -16.97
N GLN A 104 -7.67 12.94 -18.08
CA GLN A 104 -7.06 12.68 -19.38
C GLN A 104 -5.57 13.05 -19.39
N ALA A 105 -5.20 14.20 -18.82
CA ALA A 105 -3.81 14.58 -18.67
C ALA A 105 -3.05 13.59 -17.76
N GLY A 106 -3.64 13.20 -16.64
CA GLY A 106 -3.08 12.18 -15.74
C GLY A 106 -2.87 10.83 -16.43
N ARG A 107 -3.84 10.35 -17.22
CA ARG A 107 -3.69 9.13 -18.04
C ARG A 107 -2.56 9.26 -19.06
N GLY A 108 -2.48 10.40 -19.75
CA GLY A 108 -1.40 10.67 -20.72
C GLY A 108 0.00 10.63 -20.09
N ILE A 109 0.14 11.12 -18.85
CA ILE A 109 1.40 11.00 -18.08
C ILE A 109 1.74 9.53 -17.82
N LEU A 110 0.77 8.74 -17.34
CA LEU A 110 0.97 7.33 -17.00
C LEU A 110 1.30 6.49 -18.24
N ASP A 111 0.53 6.63 -19.31
CA ASP A 111 0.72 5.88 -20.56
C ASP A 111 2.07 6.24 -21.18
N GLY A 112 2.40 7.53 -21.24
CA GLY A 112 3.70 7.99 -21.73
C GLY A 112 4.87 7.46 -20.90
N ALA A 113 4.75 7.43 -19.57
CA ALA A 113 5.78 6.90 -18.68
C ALA A 113 5.97 5.38 -18.85
N ILE A 114 4.87 4.62 -19.00
CA ILE A 114 4.91 3.18 -19.29
C ILE A 114 5.67 2.94 -20.60
N ASP A 115 5.36 3.70 -21.64
CA ASP A 115 6.02 3.56 -22.94
C ASP A 115 7.51 3.94 -22.86
N MET A 116 7.87 5.00 -22.14
CA MET A 116 9.27 5.34 -21.87
C MET A 116 10.02 4.17 -21.21
N VAL A 117 9.44 3.53 -20.19
CA VAL A 117 10.07 2.39 -19.49
C VAL A 117 10.23 1.19 -20.44
N LYS A 118 9.23 0.91 -21.29
CA LYS A 118 9.33 -0.15 -22.31
C LYS A 118 10.43 0.14 -23.32
N THR A 119 10.51 1.37 -23.84
CA THR A 119 11.55 1.77 -24.79
C THR A 119 12.94 1.75 -24.16
N ALA A 120 13.07 2.21 -22.91
CA ALA A 120 14.33 2.14 -22.16
C ALA A 120 14.79 0.69 -21.95
N LYS A 121 13.86 -0.25 -21.72
CA LYS A 121 14.17 -1.68 -21.65
C LYS A 121 14.73 -2.23 -22.97
N VAL A 122 14.23 -1.77 -24.11
CA VAL A 122 14.79 -2.13 -25.43
C VAL A 122 16.20 -1.55 -25.60
N LEU A 123 16.39 -0.28 -25.26
CA LEU A 123 17.71 0.39 -25.32
C LEU A 123 18.76 -0.28 -24.43
N ALA A 124 18.37 -0.88 -23.31
CA ALA A 124 19.30 -1.66 -22.49
C ALA A 124 19.93 -2.83 -23.25
N MET A 125 19.24 -3.36 -24.27
CA MET A 125 19.74 -4.42 -25.15
C MET A 125 20.35 -3.88 -26.44
N THR A 126 19.86 -2.74 -26.95
CA THR A 126 20.32 -2.10 -28.20
C THR A 126 20.71 -0.63 -27.99
N PRO A 127 21.79 -0.35 -27.25
CA PRO A 127 22.06 1.00 -26.72
C PRO A 127 22.43 2.04 -27.79
N THR A 128 22.80 1.61 -29.00
CA THR A 128 23.19 2.48 -30.10
C THR A 128 22.12 2.63 -31.18
N ASP A 129 20.91 2.08 -30.96
CA ASP A 129 19.83 2.05 -31.96
C ASP A 129 19.13 3.42 -32.07
N PRO A 130 19.39 4.22 -33.13
CA PRO A 130 18.89 5.60 -33.20
C PRO A 130 17.36 5.72 -33.28
N PRO A 131 16.63 4.87 -34.04
CA PRO A 131 15.17 4.81 -33.99
C PRO A 131 14.59 4.65 -32.58
N VAL A 132 15.17 3.77 -31.75
CA VAL A 132 14.66 3.51 -30.40
C VAL A 132 14.92 4.71 -29.47
N TRP A 133 16.06 5.39 -29.63
CA TRP A 133 16.31 6.67 -28.95
C TRP A 133 15.31 7.76 -29.34
N GLN A 134 14.96 7.85 -30.63
CA GLN A 134 13.95 8.79 -31.10
C GLN A 134 12.57 8.49 -30.50
N GLN A 135 12.17 7.22 -30.41
CA GLN A 135 10.94 6.82 -29.73
C GLN A 135 10.95 7.24 -28.26
N LEU A 136 12.05 7.05 -27.54
CA LEU A 136 12.17 7.46 -26.14
C LEU A 136 11.98 8.97 -26.00
N ALA A 137 12.56 9.77 -26.89
CA ALA A 137 12.39 11.23 -26.90
C ALA A 137 10.94 11.65 -27.18
N ILE A 138 10.23 10.94 -28.07
CA ILE A 138 8.81 11.18 -28.34
C ILE A 138 7.97 10.89 -27.10
N HIS A 139 8.17 9.74 -26.46
CA HIS A 139 7.43 9.39 -25.24
C HIS A 139 7.72 10.41 -24.11
N SER A 140 8.98 10.83 -23.95
CA SER A 140 9.38 11.87 -23.01
C SER A 140 8.70 13.21 -23.25
N ARG A 141 8.60 13.63 -24.53
CA ARG A 141 7.84 14.83 -24.92
C ARG A 141 6.37 14.69 -24.58
N ASN A 142 5.74 13.54 -24.87
CA ASN A 142 4.32 13.32 -24.59
C ASN A 142 4.00 13.38 -23.09
N VAL A 143 4.88 12.84 -22.24
CA VAL A 143 4.78 12.99 -20.78
C VAL A 143 4.87 14.46 -20.40
N SER A 144 5.86 15.19 -20.92
CA SER A 144 6.06 16.62 -20.62
C SER A 144 4.85 17.48 -21.03
N GLU A 145 4.27 17.23 -22.21
CA GLU A 145 3.06 17.92 -22.66
C GLU A 145 1.83 17.55 -21.82
N SER A 146 1.72 16.31 -21.36
CA SER A 146 0.63 15.89 -20.46
C SER A 146 0.76 16.53 -19.07
N ILE A 147 1.98 16.71 -18.56
CA ILE A 147 2.25 17.46 -17.32
C ILE A 147 1.82 18.93 -17.49
N LYS A 148 2.18 19.57 -18.62
CA LYS A 148 1.77 20.96 -18.89
C LYS A 148 0.26 21.14 -18.96
N LYS A 149 -0.49 20.13 -19.43
CA LYS A 149 -1.96 20.14 -19.46
C LYS A 149 -2.60 19.92 -18.10
N LEU A 150 -1.85 19.36 -17.14
CA LEU A 150 -2.31 19.07 -15.79
C LEU A 150 -2.07 20.24 -14.82
N ALA A 151 -1.00 21.01 -15.04
CA ALA A 151 -0.61 22.18 -14.26
C ALA A 151 -1.46 23.41 -14.61
#